data_AF-A0A941SY65-F1
#
_entry.id   AF-A0A941SY65-F1
#
_cell.length_a   1.000
_cell.length_b   1.000
_cell.length_c   1.000
_cell.angle_alpha   90.00
_cell.angle_beta   90.00
_cell.angle_gamma   90.00
#
_symmetry.space_group_name_H-M   'P 1'
#
loop_
_entity.id
_entity.type
_entity.pdbx_description
1 polymer ?
#
loop_
_entity_poly.entity_id
_entity_poly.type
_entity_poly.pdbx_seq_one_letter_code
_entity_poly.pdbx_strand_id
1 'polypeptide(L)'
;AWWPAKWLGRALAAAYARRWLSELLVLFTALWGIVLLLRALGAWHDLGATAAVMLLPLLWIPLVVTLARRAAPQRGRPPTLLVLRVFQRDAQVRALFDRVIERWRATGNTVLIAGTDLVERTVDADDIFAFLDGRLGERFVRRPADVPARIAAFELAPDAEGRHRINEVYCHDSTWQQALDALVAISDVVLMDLRSFKAHNRGCRHELGVLARAPRLARVVVLVDADTALSEARADAAGAPPGRFVWLDAARQPELLAALFVAGVADTAAHG
;
A
#
# COMPACT_ATOMS: atom_id res chain seq x y z
N ALA A 1 -13.33 16.09 -33.21
CA ALA A 1 -12.30 16.88 -32.50
C ALA A 1 -12.01 16.34 -31.07
N TRP A 2 -11.64 15.05 -30.91
CA TRP A 2 -11.36 14.42 -29.60
C TRP A 2 -9.90 13.96 -29.42
N TRP A 3 -9.08 14.16 -30.46
CA TRP A 3 -7.68 13.76 -30.50
C TRP A 3 -6.81 14.35 -29.37
N PRO A 4 -6.88 15.66 -29.05
CA PRO A 4 -6.01 16.25 -28.03
C PRO A 4 -6.30 15.73 -26.62
N ALA A 5 -7.59 15.59 -26.28
CA ALA A 5 -8.03 15.05 -25.00
C ALA A 5 -7.62 13.58 -24.83
N LYS A 6 -7.71 12.76 -25.89
CA LYS A 6 -7.23 11.37 -25.83
C LYS A 6 -5.70 11.26 -25.84
N TRP A 7 -4.98 12.18 -26.47
CA TRP A 7 -3.52 12.23 -26.37
C TRP A 7 -3.06 12.60 -24.96
N LEU A 8 -3.67 13.62 -24.34
CA LEU A 8 -3.39 14.02 -22.96
C LEU A 8 -3.73 12.89 -21.97
N GLY A 9 -4.90 12.26 -22.14
CA GLY A 9 -5.29 11.11 -21.34
C GLY A 9 -4.33 9.91 -21.49
N ARG A 10 -3.85 9.62 -22.71
CA ARG A 10 -2.84 8.58 -22.95
C ARG A 10 -1.47 8.96 -22.41
N ALA A 11 -1.08 10.23 -22.46
CA ALA A 11 0.19 10.71 -21.91
C ALA A 11 0.17 10.64 -20.38
N LEU A 12 -0.94 11.01 -19.74
CA LEU A 12 -1.15 10.87 -18.29
C LEU A 12 -1.22 9.41 -17.87
N ALA A 13 -1.97 8.57 -18.60
CA ALA A 13 -2.04 7.13 -18.36
C ALA A 13 -0.66 6.46 -18.57
N ALA A 14 0.10 6.87 -19.58
CA ALA A 14 1.45 6.39 -19.80
C ALA A 14 2.43 6.93 -18.74
N ALA A 15 2.28 8.15 -18.24
CA ALA A 15 3.10 8.69 -17.17
C ALA A 15 2.80 8.02 -15.82
N TYR A 16 1.52 7.67 -15.57
CA TYR A 16 1.08 6.88 -14.44
C TYR A 16 1.58 5.43 -14.56
N ALA A 17 1.40 4.78 -15.71
CA ALA A 17 1.90 3.42 -15.99
C ALA A 17 3.44 3.34 -16.01
N ARG A 18 4.13 4.41 -16.42
CA ARG A 18 5.59 4.57 -16.31
C ARG A 18 6.03 5.01 -14.91
N ARG A 19 5.12 5.01 -13.93
CA ARG A 19 5.39 5.22 -12.51
C ARG A 19 6.07 6.57 -12.23
N TRP A 20 5.74 7.56 -13.05
CA TRP A 20 6.37 8.87 -13.06
C TRP A 20 5.61 9.88 -12.20
N LEU A 21 4.29 9.79 -12.19
CA LEU A 21 3.38 10.62 -11.40
C LEU A 21 2.69 9.76 -10.32
N SER A 22 2.63 10.29 -9.09
CA SER A 22 1.79 9.73 -8.03
C SER A 22 0.31 9.92 -8.39
N GLU A 23 -0.58 9.14 -7.78
CA GLU A 23 -2.03 9.29 -7.94
C GLU A 23 -2.48 10.74 -7.68
N LEU A 24 -1.95 11.38 -6.62
CA LEU A 24 -2.24 12.77 -6.27
C LEU A 24 -1.81 13.75 -7.37
N LEU A 25 -0.61 13.55 -7.93
CA LEU A 25 -0.12 14.39 -9.03
C LEU A 25 -0.96 14.19 -10.29
N VAL A 26 -1.40 12.96 -10.58
CA VAL A 26 -2.30 12.68 -11.72
C VAL A 26 -3.64 13.40 -11.52
N LEU A 27 -4.26 13.28 -10.36
CA LEU A 27 -5.53 13.94 -10.04
C LEU A 27 -5.40 15.48 -10.10
N PHE A 28 -4.33 16.01 -9.50
CA PHE A 28 -4.03 17.45 -9.54
C PHE A 28 -3.83 17.93 -10.99
N THR A 29 -3.00 17.22 -11.77
CA THR A 29 -2.73 17.57 -13.18
C THR A 29 -3.99 17.46 -14.03
N ALA A 30 -4.84 16.46 -13.80
CA ALA A 30 -6.09 16.28 -14.51
C ALA A 30 -7.08 17.41 -14.20
N LEU A 31 -7.29 17.72 -12.92
CA LEU A 31 -8.20 18.78 -12.49
C LEU A 31 -7.77 20.15 -13.03
N TRP A 32 -6.51 20.54 -12.81
CA TRP A 32 -5.99 21.80 -13.33
C TRP A 32 -5.93 21.82 -14.85
N GLY A 33 -5.62 20.68 -15.48
CA GLY A 33 -5.65 20.52 -16.93
C GLY A 33 -7.02 20.82 -17.52
N ILE A 34 -8.09 20.31 -16.90
CA ILE A 34 -9.47 20.59 -17.30
C ILE A 34 -9.78 22.08 -17.13
N VAL A 35 -9.48 22.68 -15.98
CA VAL A 35 -9.77 24.10 -15.71
C VAL A 35 -9.05 25.01 -16.72
N LEU A 36 -7.76 24.78 -16.96
CA LEU A 36 -6.96 25.59 -17.88
C LEU A 36 -7.40 25.38 -19.33
N LEU A 37 -7.79 24.15 -19.71
CA LEU A 37 -8.34 23.87 -21.03
C LEU A 37 -9.67 24.60 -21.26
N LEU A 38 -10.58 24.58 -20.28
CA LEU A 38 -11.85 25.31 -20.36
C LEU A 38 -11.62 26.82 -20.49
N ARG A 39 -10.66 27.37 -19.74
CA ARG A 39 -10.25 28.78 -19.84
C ARG A 39 -9.68 29.11 -21.23
N ALA A 40 -8.79 28.28 -21.76
CA ALA A 40 -8.20 28.45 -23.07
C ALA A 40 -9.25 28.37 -24.20
N LEU A 41 -10.20 27.45 -24.10
CA LEU A 41 -11.31 27.33 -25.06
C LEU A 41 -12.24 28.54 -25.00
N GLY A 42 -12.55 29.06 -23.80
CA GLY A 42 -13.36 30.27 -23.64
C GLY A 42 -12.69 31.50 -24.26
N ALA A 43 -11.37 31.63 -24.12
CA ALA A 43 -10.60 32.72 -24.68
C ALA A 43 -10.22 32.54 -26.17
N TRP A 44 -10.59 31.40 -26.77
CA TRP A 44 -10.22 31.07 -28.15
C TRP A 44 -10.80 32.05 -29.17
N HIS A 45 -11.99 32.59 -28.92
CA HIS A 45 -12.63 33.52 -29.83
C HIS A 45 -11.84 34.83 -29.98
N ASP A 46 -11.30 35.33 -28.86
CA ASP A 46 -10.57 36.60 -28.82
C ASP A 46 -9.08 36.45 -29.14
N LEU A 47 -8.47 35.34 -28.71
CA LEU A 47 -7.01 35.15 -28.71
C LEU A 47 -6.55 34.06 -29.70
N GLY A 48 -7.46 33.29 -30.29
CA GLY A 48 -7.14 32.18 -31.20
C GLY A 48 -6.14 31.20 -30.59
N ALA A 49 -5.13 30.80 -31.37
CA ALA A 49 -4.11 29.85 -30.95
C ALA A 49 -3.26 30.32 -29.76
N THR A 50 -3.15 31.63 -29.50
CA THR A 50 -2.37 32.16 -28.37
C THR A 50 -2.99 31.82 -27.01
N ALA A 51 -4.29 31.48 -26.97
CA ALA A 51 -4.95 30.96 -25.76
C ALA A 51 -4.30 29.67 -25.22
N ALA A 52 -3.58 28.91 -26.05
CA ALA A 52 -2.86 27.71 -25.64
C ALA A 52 -1.74 28.00 -24.61
N VAL A 53 -1.24 29.24 -24.54
CA VAL A 53 -0.27 29.69 -23.52
C VAL A 53 -0.82 29.49 -22.10
N MET A 54 -2.14 29.50 -21.92
CA MET A 54 -2.78 29.23 -20.62
C MET A 54 -2.52 27.80 -20.09
N LEU A 55 -2.04 26.88 -20.93
CA LEU A 55 -1.66 25.52 -20.54
C LEU A 55 -0.20 25.42 -20.05
N LEU A 56 0.65 26.42 -20.32
CA LEU A 56 2.07 26.42 -19.92
C LEU A 56 2.31 26.16 -18.43
N PRO A 57 1.46 26.62 -17.49
CA PRO A 57 1.63 26.27 -16.09
C PRO A 57 1.73 24.75 -15.89
N LEU A 58 1.03 23.90 -16.63
CA LEU A 58 1.12 22.44 -16.41
C LEU A 58 2.53 21.87 -16.62
N LEU A 59 3.42 22.57 -17.34
CA LEU A 59 4.80 22.15 -17.55
C LEU A 59 5.68 22.25 -16.30
N TRP A 60 5.27 22.99 -15.26
CA TRP A 60 6.02 23.02 -14.00
C TRP A 60 5.96 21.68 -13.26
N ILE A 61 4.92 20.88 -13.47
CA ILE A 61 4.72 19.58 -12.79
C ILE A 61 5.82 18.58 -13.14
N PRO A 62 6.11 18.24 -14.42
CA PRO A 62 7.21 17.35 -14.75
C PRO A 62 8.58 17.93 -14.35
N LEU A 63 8.74 19.26 -14.36
CA LEU A 63 9.96 19.92 -13.88
C LEU A 63 10.18 19.67 -12.38
N VAL A 64 9.17 19.93 -11.54
CA VAL A 64 9.26 19.70 -10.09
C VAL A 64 9.47 18.22 -9.77
N VAL A 65 8.76 17.32 -10.44
CA VAL A 65 8.92 15.87 -10.26
C VAL A 65 10.36 15.42 -10.58
N THR A 66 10.94 15.90 -11.67
CA THR A 66 12.32 15.54 -12.04
C THR A 66 13.36 16.12 -11.08
N LEU A 67 13.16 17.33 -10.60
CA LEU A 67 14.03 17.94 -9.58
C LEU A 67 13.91 17.21 -8.23
N ALA A 68 12.68 16.91 -7.78
CA ALA A 68 12.43 16.19 -6.53
C ALA A 68 13.07 14.80 -6.55
N ARG A 69 12.94 14.05 -7.65
CA ARG A 69 13.60 12.74 -7.81
C ARG A 69 15.12 12.82 -7.79
N ARG A 70 15.71 13.88 -8.33
CA ARG A 70 17.18 14.08 -8.31
C ARG A 70 17.68 14.51 -6.94
N ALA A 71 16.90 15.31 -6.22
CA ALA A 71 17.22 15.79 -4.89
C ALA A 71 16.87 14.76 -3.79
N ALA A 72 16.16 13.69 -4.13
CA ALA A 72 15.74 12.67 -3.17
C ALA A 72 17.00 12.02 -2.55
N PRO A 73 17.20 12.16 -1.22
CA PRO A 73 18.35 11.55 -0.56
C PRO A 73 18.25 10.03 -0.69
N GLN A 74 19.40 9.39 -0.95
CA GLN A 74 19.53 7.94 -0.87
C GLN A 74 19.38 7.53 0.60
N ARG A 75 18.14 7.27 1.02
CA ARG A 75 17.86 6.65 2.31
C ARG A 75 18.16 5.15 2.19
N GLY A 76 18.59 4.53 3.29
CA GLY A 76 18.75 3.08 3.37
C GLY A 76 17.45 2.34 3.03
N ARG A 77 17.48 1.00 3.06
CA ARG A 77 16.29 0.20 2.75
C ARG A 77 15.10 0.66 3.61
N PRO A 78 13.99 1.12 3.00
CA PRO A 78 12.81 1.53 3.77
C PRO A 78 12.20 0.31 4.47
N PRO A 79 11.72 0.46 5.72
CA PRO A 79 11.08 -0.64 6.43
C PRO A 79 9.78 -1.03 5.73
N THR A 80 9.50 -2.33 5.68
CA THR A 80 8.31 -2.89 5.02
C THR A 80 7.32 -3.40 6.07
N LEU A 81 6.12 -2.80 6.09
CA LEU A 81 5.00 -3.20 6.92
C LEU A 81 4.11 -4.20 6.17
N LEU A 82 3.96 -5.39 6.73
CA LEU A 82 2.93 -6.33 6.32
C LEU A 82 1.68 -6.16 7.17
N VAL A 83 0.55 -5.91 6.52
CA VAL A 83 -0.76 -5.84 7.20
C VAL A 83 -1.51 -7.15 6.95
N LEU A 84 -1.80 -7.86 8.04
CA LEU A 84 -2.64 -9.05 8.06
C LEU A 84 -3.96 -8.69 8.73
N ARG A 85 -5.05 -8.72 7.98
CA ARG A 85 -6.39 -8.36 8.48
C ARG A 85 -7.32 -9.57 8.39
N VAL A 86 -7.97 -9.88 9.50
CA VAL A 86 -9.11 -10.80 9.52
C VAL A 86 -10.37 -9.96 9.30
N PHE A 87 -11.15 -10.33 8.29
CA PHE A 87 -12.33 -9.60 7.81
C PHE A 87 -13.30 -9.20 8.94
N GLN A 88 -13.33 -7.90 9.28
CA GLN A 88 -14.29 -7.32 10.21
C GLN A 88 -14.90 -6.04 9.62
N ARG A 89 -16.22 -5.89 9.74
CA ARG A 89 -17.04 -4.82 9.12
C ARG A 89 -17.03 -3.49 9.88
N ASP A 90 -16.21 -3.35 10.90
CA ASP A 90 -16.21 -2.17 11.79
C ASP A 90 -15.58 -0.93 11.13
N ALA A 91 -16.33 0.17 11.10
CA ALA A 91 -15.91 1.44 10.52
C ALA A 91 -14.79 2.13 11.31
N GLN A 92 -14.81 2.00 12.64
CA GLN A 92 -13.80 2.63 13.50
C GLN A 92 -12.41 2.05 13.23
N VAL A 93 -12.36 0.76 12.89
CA VAL A 93 -11.12 0.03 12.73
C VAL A 93 -10.56 0.23 11.32
N ARG A 94 -11.43 0.33 10.30
CA ARG A 94 -11.00 0.83 8.99
C ARG A 94 -10.25 2.14 9.12
N ALA A 95 -10.83 3.11 9.84
CA ALA A 95 -10.18 4.39 10.07
C ALA A 95 -8.84 4.27 10.83
N LEU A 96 -8.68 3.29 11.72
CA LEU A 96 -7.42 3.02 12.40
C LEU A 96 -6.36 2.49 11.42
N PHE A 97 -6.69 1.46 10.65
CA PHE A 97 -5.80 0.88 9.64
C PHE A 97 -5.42 1.92 8.59
N ASP A 98 -6.38 2.70 8.09
CA ASP A 98 -6.15 3.75 7.10
C ASP A 98 -5.16 4.78 7.65
N ARG A 99 -5.33 5.25 8.89
CA ARG A 99 -4.39 6.19 9.52
C ARG A 99 -2.99 5.60 9.68
N VAL A 100 -2.88 4.35 10.11
CA VAL A 100 -1.59 3.66 10.27
C VAL A 100 -0.90 3.52 8.92
N ILE A 101 -1.64 3.06 7.90
CA ILE A 101 -1.13 2.88 6.54
C ILE A 101 -0.72 4.24 5.97
N GLU A 102 -1.55 5.28 6.09
CA GLU A 102 -1.23 6.63 5.61
C GLU A 102 0.03 7.19 6.25
N ARG A 103 0.17 7.02 7.57
CA ARG A 103 1.38 7.42 8.29
C ARG A 103 2.59 6.61 7.86
N TRP A 104 2.43 5.29 7.70
CA TRP A 104 3.51 4.38 7.30
C TRP A 104 4.00 4.65 5.88
N ARG A 105 3.10 5.05 4.98
CA ARG A 105 3.47 5.42 3.60
C ARG A 105 4.42 6.60 3.54
N ALA A 106 4.57 7.39 4.60
CA ALA A 106 5.59 8.44 4.67
C ALA A 106 6.99 7.91 5.03
N THR A 107 7.08 6.68 5.56
CA THR A 107 8.32 6.10 6.11
C THR A 107 8.79 4.85 5.39
N GLY A 108 7.88 4.04 4.84
CA GLY A 108 8.27 2.79 4.19
C GLY A 108 7.14 2.07 3.46
N ASN A 109 7.47 0.90 2.93
CA ASN A 109 6.58 0.13 2.06
C ASN A 109 5.46 -0.53 2.86
N THR A 110 4.28 -0.61 2.26
CA THR A 110 3.14 -1.35 2.83
C THR A 110 2.79 -2.50 1.90
N VAL A 111 2.73 -3.71 2.44
CA VAL A 111 2.32 -4.93 1.73
C VAL A 111 1.12 -5.58 2.41
N LEU A 112 0.17 -6.12 1.64
CA LEU A 112 -1.02 -6.78 2.15
C LEU A 112 -1.34 -8.06 1.38
N ILE A 113 -2.09 -8.94 2.03
CA ILE A 113 -2.78 -10.08 1.40
C ILE A 113 -4.23 -9.68 1.18
N ALA A 114 -4.70 -9.78 -0.06
CA ALA A 114 -6.08 -9.53 -0.46
C ALA A 114 -6.76 -10.85 -0.85
N GLY A 115 -7.97 -11.10 -0.34
CA GLY A 115 -8.80 -12.24 -0.73
C GLY A 115 -9.75 -11.91 -1.89
N THR A 116 -10.40 -12.93 -2.45
CA THR A 116 -11.42 -12.80 -3.50
C THR A 116 -12.65 -11.98 -3.07
N ASP A 117 -12.99 -11.98 -1.77
CA ASP A 117 -14.07 -11.19 -1.16
C ASP A 117 -13.74 -9.68 -1.06
N LEU A 118 -12.47 -9.30 -1.32
CA LEU A 118 -12.03 -7.90 -1.21
C LEU A 118 -12.33 -7.06 -2.47
N VAL A 119 -12.60 -7.72 -3.61
CA VAL A 119 -12.86 -7.06 -4.91
C VAL A 119 -14.07 -6.14 -4.86
N GLU A 120 -14.99 -6.36 -3.92
CA GLU A 120 -16.19 -5.54 -3.85
C GLU A 120 -15.95 -4.11 -3.30
N ARG A 121 -14.87 -3.82 -2.55
CA ARG A 121 -14.91 -2.64 -1.64
C ARG A 121 -13.65 -1.81 -1.43
N THR A 122 -12.52 -2.10 -2.07
CA THR A 122 -11.36 -1.20 -2.06
C THR A 122 -10.72 -1.21 -3.43
N VAL A 123 -11.18 -0.31 -4.30
CA VAL A 123 -10.73 -0.26 -5.70
C VAL A 123 -9.63 0.79 -5.78
N ASP A 124 -8.37 0.37 -5.95
CA ASP A 124 -7.27 1.29 -6.31
C ASP A 124 -7.49 1.80 -7.75
N ALA A 125 -6.90 2.93 -8.13
CA ALA A 125 -7.01 3.46 -9.49
C ALA A 125 -6.58 2.42 -10.54
N ASP A 126 -5.54 1.64 -10.26
CA ASP A 126 -5.13 0.51 -11.10
C ASP A 126 -6.19 -0.61 -11.16
N ASP A 127 -6.91 -0.87 -10.07
CA ASP A 127 -8.03 -1.84 -10.02
C ASP A 127 -9.25 -1.32 -10.79
N ILE A 128 -9.53 -0.02 -10.78
CA ILE A 128 -10.59 0.58 -11.58
C ILE A 128 -10.31 0.30 -13.06
N PHE A 129 -9.07 0.51 -13.51
CA PHE A 129 -8.70 0.24 -14.90
C PHE A 129 -8.74 -1.25 -15.25
N ALA A 130 -8.29 -2.14 -14.36
CA ALA A 130 -8.39 -3.59 -14.59
C ALA A 130 -9.82 -4.13 -14.50
N PHE A 131 -10.67 -3.53 -13.68
CA PHE A 131 -12.10 -3.82 -13.59
C PHE A 131 -12.84 -3.43 -14.86
N LEU A 132 -12.60 -2.20 -15.33
CA LEU A 132 -13.20 -1.68 -16.56
C LEU A 132 -12.78 -2.50 -17.79
N ASP A 133 -11.59 -3.11 -17.75
CA ASP A 133 -11.09 -4.02 -18.77
C ASP A 133 -11.53 -5.50 -18.59
N GLY A 134 -12.25 -5.85 -17.52
CA GLY A 134 -12.67 -7.24 -17.22
C GLY A 134 -11.52 -8.17 -16.78
N ARG A 135 -10.35 -7.63 -16.44
CA ARG A 135 -9.10 -8.35 -16.18
C ARG A 135 -8.73 -8.49 -14.70
N LEU A 136 -9.62 -8.13 -13.79
CA LEU A 136 -9.41 -8.32 -12.34
C LEU A 136 -9.15 -9.79 -11.99
N GLY A 137 -9.78 -10.73 -12.70
CA GLY A 137 -9.55 -12.17 -12.56
C GLY A 137 -8.13 -12.65 -12.93
N GLU A 138 -7.35 -11.83 -13.64
CA GLU A 138 -5.95 -12.10 -14.02
C GLU A 138 -4.95 -11.58 -12.96
N ARG A 139 -5.42 -10.78 -11.99
CA ARG A 139 -4.59 -10.31 -10.86
C ARG A 139 -4.47 -11.35 -9.75
N PHE A 140 -5.44 -12.27 -9.66
CA PHE A 140 -5.40 -13.38 -8.71
C PHE A 140 -4.29 -14.35 -9.01
N VAL A 141 -3.44 -14.59 -8.02
CA VAL A 141 -2.47 -15.68 -8.03
C VAL A 141 -3.23 -16.99 -7.85
N ARG A 142 -3.36 -17.75 -8.94
CA ARG A 142 -4.06 -19.04 -8.96
C ARG A 142 -3.16 -20.21 -8.57
N ARG A 143 -1.85 -20.06 -8.78
CA ARG A 143 -0.84 -21.09 -8.49
C ARG A 143 0.22 -20.52 -7.56
N PRO A 144 0.69 -21.28 -6.55
CA PRO A 144 1.74 -20.82 -5.64
C PRO A 144 3.04 -20.37 -6.33
N ALA A 145 3.36 -20.97 -7.48
CA ALA A 145 4.54 -20.63 -8.28
C ALA A 145 4.51 -19.20 -8.87
N ASP A 146 3.33 -18.57 -8.97
CA ASP A 146 3.18 -17.22 -9.52
C ASP A 146 3.40 -16.13 -8.45
N VAL A 147 3.47 -16.49 -7.16
CA VAL A 147 3.68 -15.57 -6.02
C VAL A 147 5.01 -14.79 -6.13
N PRO A 148 6.17 -15.44 -6.36
CA PRO A 148 7.45 -14.71 -6.40
C PRO A 148 7.50 -13.67 -7.52
N ALA A 149 6.92 -13.99 -8.69
CA ALA A 149 6.84 -13.06 -9.81
C ALA A 149 5.96 -11.84 -9.47
N ARG A 150 4.86 -12.05 -8.73
CA ARG A 150 4.00 -10.95 -8.27
C ARG A 150 4.72 -10.04 -7.27
N ILE A 151 5.44 -10.61 -6.30
CA ILE A 151 6.21 -9.85 -5.32
C ILE A 151 7.37 -9.11 -5.99
N ALA A 152 8.03 -9.72 -6.98
CA ALA A 152 9.07 -9.05 -7.75
C ALA A 152 8.55 -7.85 -8.56
N ALA A 153 7.26 -7.83 -8.88
CA ALA A 153 6.60 -6.71 -9.55
C ALA A 153 6.21 -5.55 -8.62
N PHE A 154 6.40 -5.70 -7.29
CA PHE A 154 6.07 -4.68 -6.30
C PHE A 154 6.84 -3.37 -6.51
N GLU A 155 6.13 -2.28 -6.27
CA GLU A 155 6.64 -0.93 -6.38
C GLU A 155 7.11 -0.48 -4.99
N LEU A 156 8.35 -0.84 -4.68
CA LEU A 156 9.00 -0.58 -3.39
C LEU A 156 9.77 0.75 -3.34
N ALA A 157 9.88 1.44 -4.48
CA ALA A 157 10.46 2.77 -4.57
C ALA A 157 9.42 3.84 -4.19
N PRO A 158 9.80 4.90 -3.46
CA PRO A 158 8.89 5.99 -3.18
C PRO A 158 8.53 6.76 -4.46
N ASP A 159 7.32 7.30 -4.49
CA ASP A 159 6.88 8.27 -5.49
C ASP A 159 7.73 9.55 -5.42
N ALA A 160 7.59 10.44 -6.41
CA ALA A 160 8.28 11.74 -6.43
C ALA A 160 8.06 12.59 -5.18
N GLU A 161 6.90 12.44 -4.54
CA GLU A 161 6.52 13.10 -3.28
C GLU A 161 7.08 12.40 -2.02
N GLY A 162 7.88 11.35 -2.19
CA GLY A 162 8.48 10.57 -1.11
C GLY A 162 7.54 9.54 -0.47
N ARG A 163 6.28 9.43 -0.93
CA ARG A 163 5.33 8.46 -0.40
C ARG A 163 5.54 7.07 -1.00
N HIS A 164 5.44 6.05 -0.18
CA HIS A 164 5.47 4.66 -0.61
C HIS A 164 4.07 4.20 -1.04
N ARG A 165 4.06 3.31 -2.05
CA ARG A 165 2.82 2.70 -2.57
C ARG A 165 2.40 1.51 -1.73
N ILE A 166 1.11 1.22 -1.78
CA ILE A 166 0.53 0.03 -1.18
C ILE A 166 0.65 -1.09 -2.22
N ASN A 167 1.15 -2.25 -1.81
CA ASN A 167 1.32 -3.40 -2.69
C ASN A 167 0.49 -4.57 -2.16
N GLU A 168 -0.31 -5.20 -3.01
CA GLU A 168 -1.20 -6.28 -2.59
C GLU A 168 -0.97 -7.54 -3.42
N VAL A 169 -1.02 -8.71 -2.76
CA VAL A 169 -1.14 -10.00 -3.46
C VAL A 169 -2.56 -10.52 -3.31
N TYR A 170 -3.26 -10.60 -4.44
CA TYR A 170 -4.57 -11.24 -4.51
C TYR A 170 -4.42 -12.75 -4.54
N CYS A 171 -4.84 -13.41 -3.46
CA CYS A 171 -4.71 -14.84 -3.29
C CYS A 171 -6.08 -15.52 -3.41
N HIS A 172 -6.09 -16.71 -4.01
CA HIS A 172 -7.19 -17.66 -3.87
C HIS A 172 -6.96 -18.51 -2.60
N ASP A 173 -8.03 -19.09 -2.05
CA ASP A 173 -8.03 -19.91 -0.81
C ASP A 173 -6.97 -21.02 -0.73
N SER A 174 -6.41 -21.47 -1.85
CA SER A 174 -5.36 -22.50 -1.91
C SER A 174 -3.93 -21.96 -1.92
N THR A 175 -3.74 -20.64 -2.03
CA THR A 175 -2.44 -19.99 -2.30
C THR A 175 -1.98 -19.00 -1.24
N TRP A 176 -2.85 -18.67 -0.27
CA TRP A 176 -2.57 -17.63 0.72
C TRP A 176 -1.40 -17.98 1.66
N GLN A 177 -1.17 -19.26 1.96
CA GLN A 177 -0.05 -19.67 2.82
C GLN A 177 1.31 -19.37 2.18
N GLN A 178 1.46 -19.66 0.88
CA GLN A 178 2.71 -19.39 0.19
C GLN A 178 2.92 -17.89 -0.04
N ALA A 179 1.83 -17.13 -0.24
CA ALA A 179 1.88 -15.67 -0.27
C ALA A 179 2.30 -15.09 1.08
N LEU A 180 1.75 -15.60 2.18
CA LEU A 180 2.13 -15.20 3.53
C LEU A 180 3.62 -15.43 3.78
N ASP A 181 4.13 -16.63 3.51
CA ASP A 181 5.55 -16.95 3.71
C ASP A 181 6.45 -15.99 2.92
N ALA A 182 6.10 -15.73 1.67
CA ALA A 182 6.89 -14.86 0.80
C ALA A 182 6.82 -13.38 1.21
N LEU A 183 5.67 -12.90 1.69
CA LEU A 183 5.52 -11.53 2.21
C LEU A 183 6.26 -11.35 3.53
N VAL A 184 6.13 -12.30 4.46
CA VAL A 184 6.85 -12.28 5.74
C VAL A 184 8.36 -12.26 5.53
N ALA A 185 8.88 -12.91 4.48
CA ALA A 185 10.31 -12.90 4.15
C ALA A 185 10.86 -11.51 3.74
N ILE A 186 10.00 -10.61 3.23
CA ILE A 186 10.38 -9.27 2.79
C ILE A 186 9.98 -8.17 3.79
N SER A 187 9.23 -8.51 4.83
CA SER A 187 8.70 -7.57 5.82
C SER A 187 9.54 -7.46 7.07
N ASP A 188 9.62 -6.25 7.61
CA ASP A 188 10.37 -5.92 8.82
C ASP A 188 9.44 -5.81 10.04
N VAL A 189 8.22 -5.33 9.81
CA VAL A 189 7.17 -5.17 10.83
C VAL A 189 5.86 -5.75 10.31
N VAL A 190 5.09 -6.37 11.20
CA VAL A 190 3.74 -6.87 10.90
C VAL A 190 2.72 -6.20 11.80
N LEU A 191 1.61 -5.78 11.21
CA LEU A 191 0.40 -5.41 11.91
C LEU A 191 -0.66 -6.49 11.65
N MET A 192 -1.09 -7.19 12.70
CA MET A 192 -2.03 -8.30 12.61
C MET A 192 -3.31 -7.97 13.37
N ASP A 193 -4.48 -8.09 12.73
CA ASP A 193 -5.79 -8.01 13.39
C ASP A 193 -6.25 -9.39 13.87
N LEU A 194 -6.35 -9.59 15.18
CA LEU A 194 -6.90 -10.81 15.80
C LEU A 194 -8.18 -10.56 16.60
N ARG A 195 -8.87 -9.46 16.38
CA ARG A 195 -10.10 -9.16 17.12
C ARG A 195 -11.19 -10.19 16.84
N SER A 196 -11.91 -10.57 17.89
CA SER A 196 -12.87 -11.67 17.91
C SER A 196 -12.32 -13.02 17.45
N PHE A 197 -10.98 -13.19 17.44
CA PHE A 197 -10.34 -14.47 17.14
C PHE A 197 -10.80 -15.55 18.12
N LYS A 198 -11.12 -16.73 17.59
CA LYS A 198 -11.48 -17.92 18.36
C LYS A 198 -10.52 -19.07 18.01
N ALA A 199 -10.36 -20.02 18.93
CA ALA A 199 -9.42 -21.14 18.79
C ALA A 199 -9.62 -22.01 17.53
N HIS A 200 -10.81 -22.00 16.92
CA HIS A 200 -11.11 -22.73 15.69
C HIS A 200 -10.63 -22.02 14.41
N ASN A 201 -10.15 -20.77 14.50
CA ASN A 201 -9.65 -19.99 13.37
C ASN A 201 -8.25 -20.47 12.94
N ARG A 202 -8.21 -21.63 12.27
CA ARG A 202 -6.96 -22.31 11.88
C ARG A 202 -6.04 -21.44 11.02
N GLY A 203 -6.60 -20.53 10.22
CA GLY A 203 -5.83 -19.57 9.41
C GLY A 203 -4.96 -18.65 10.27
N CYS A 204 -5.57 -17.92 11.20
CA CYS A 204 -4.86 -17.01 12.12
C CYS A 204 -3.83 -17.73 12.99
N ARG A 205 -4.12 -18.97 13.43
CA ARG A 205 -3.16 -19.79 14.18
C ARG A 205 -1.94 -20.14 13.36
N HIS A 206 -2.14 -20.49 12.09
CA HIS A 206 -1.05 -20.74 11.16
C HIS A 206 -0.22 -19.46 10.93
N GLU A 207 -0.88 -18.32 10.72
CA GLU A 207 -0.22 -17.01 10.58
C GLU A 207 0.67 -16.68 11.77
N LEU A 208 0.14 -16.78 12.99
CA LEU A 208 0.90 -16.57 14.22
C LEU A 208 2.16 -17.45 14.30
N GLY A 209 2.03 -18.74 13.94
CA GLY A 209 3.15 -19.66 13.92
C GLY A 209 4.21 -19.29 12.88
N VAL A 210 3.81 -18.85 11.68
CA VAL A 210 4.74 -18.37 10.64
C VAL A 210 5.49 -17.12 11.13
N LEU A 211 4.76 -16.16 11.69
CA LEU A 211 5.32 -14.91 12.23
C LEU A 211 6.29 -15.17 13.39
N ALA A 212 5.99 -16.15 14.25
CA ALA A 212 6.86 -16.54 15.34
C ALA A 212 8.21 -17.08 14.86
N ARG A 213 8.22 -17.86 13.78
CA ARG A 213 9.44 -18.49 13.23
C ARG A 213 10.20 -17.62 12.22
N ALA A 214 9.64 -16.50 11.79
CA ALA A 214 10.25 -15.64 10.79
C ALA A 214 11.61 -15.07 11.28
N PRO A 215 12.73 -15.30 10.57
CA PRO A 215 14.05 -14.90 11.06
C PRO A 215 14.29 -13.39 10.93
N ARG A 216 13.76 -12.76 9.88
CA ARG A 216 13.99 -11.33 9.56
C ARG A 216 12.99 -10.38 10.21
N LEU A 217 11.92 -10.92 10.78
CA LEU A 217 10.84 -10.11 11.33
C LEU A 217 11.26 -9.51 12.67
N ALA A 218 11.34 -8.18 12.71
CA ALA A 218 11.74 -7.46 13.90
C ALA A 218 10.59 -7.38 14.91
N ARG A 219 9.36 -7.14 14.43
CA ARG A 219 8.21 -6.90 15.29
C ARG A 219 6.88 -7.33 14.68
N VAL A 220 6.01 -7.83 15.54
CA VAL A 220 4.60 -8.14 15.26
C VAL A 220 3.75 -7.38 16.25
N VAL A 221 2.97 -6.42 15.77
CA VAL A 221 1.95 -5.74 16.56
C VAL A 221 0.62 -6.42 16.30
N VAL A 222 0.02 -6.97 17.34
CA VAL A 222 -1.23 -7.71 17.26
C VAL A 222 -2.33 -6.92 17.94
N LEU A 223 -3.39 -6.62 17.19
CA LEU A 223 -4.60 -5.99 17.70
C LEU A 223 -5.54 -7.05 18.27
N VAL A 224 -5.97 -6.86 19.51
CA VAL A 224 -6.89 -7.75 20.23
C VAL A 224 -8.06 -6.96 20.83
N ASP A 225 -9.13 -7.68 21.15
CA ASP A 225 -10.31 -7.19 21.86
C ASP A 225 -10.67 -8.11 23.03
N ALA A 226 -11.72 -7.77 23.77
CA ALA A 226 -12.20 -8.56 24.91
C ALA A 226 -12.64 -9.99 24.51
N ASP A 227 -13.05 -10.19 23.26
CA ASP A 227 -13.54 -11.46 22.74
C ASP A 227 -12.44 -12.36 22.15
N THR A 228 -11.20 -11.88 22.12
CA THR A 228 -10.07 -12.60 21.56
C THR A 228 -9.64 -13.74 22.47
N ALA A 229 -9.52 -14.95 21.91
CA ALA A 229 -8.92 -16.12 22.57
C ALA A 229 -7.39 -15.94 22.73
N LEU A 230 -7.02 -15.05 23.66
CA LEU A 230 -5.66 -14.53 23.82
C LEU A 230 -4.67 -15.59 24.32
N SER A 231 -5.12 -16.53 25.13
CA SER A 231 -4.30 -17.64 25.63
C SER A 231 -3.75 -18.50 24.48
N GLU A 232 -4.63 -18.88 23.56
CA GLU A 232 -4.32 -19.69 22.40
C GLU A 232 -3.44 -18.92 21.42
N ALA A 233 -3.76 -17.66 21.16
CA ALA A 233 -2.94 -16.81 20.29
C ALA A 233 -1.51 -16.63 20.83
N ARG A 234 -1.35 -16.46 22.16
CA ARG A 234 -0.03 -16.38 22.80
C ARG A 234 0.71 -17.71 22.77
N ALA A 235 0.01 -18.83 22.91
CA ALA A 235 0.63 -20.16 22.81
C ALA A 235 1.18 -20.39 21.40
N ASP A 236 0.46 -20.00 20.35
CA ASP A 236 0.91 -20.12 18.97
C ASP A 236 2.11 -19.18 18.66
N ALA A 237 2.21 -18.05 19.38
CA ALA A 237 3.33 -17.11 19.29
C ALA A 237 4.52 -17.44 20.21
N ALA A 238 4.40 -18.44 21.10
CA ALA A 238 5.36 -18.67 22.19
C ALA A 238 6.79 -19.02 21.71
N GLY A 239 6.93 -19.54 20.49
CA GLY A 239 8.24 -19.83 19.88
C GLY A 239 9.01 -18.61 19.38
N ALA A 240 8.46 -17.40 19.54
CA ALA A 240 9.07 -16.16 19.06
C ALA A 240 10.17 -15.64 20.00
N PRO A 241 11.19 -14.93 19.46
CA PRO A 241 12.13 -14.16 20.26
C PRO A 241 11.42 -13.18 21.21
N PRO A 242 12.00 -12.92 22.40
CA PRO A 242 11.40 -12.03 23.38
C PRO A 242 11.22 -10.62 22.80
N GLY A 243 10.06 -10.00 23.07
CA GLY A 243 9.73 -8.66 22.58
C GLY A 243 9.31 -8.57 21.11
N ARG A 244 9.27 -9.68 20.36
CA ARG A 244 8.78 -9.69 18.97
C ARG A 244 7.29 -9.35 18.90
N PHE A 245 6.48 -9.98 19.75
CA PHE A 245 5.03 -9.78 19.77
C PHE A 245 4.63 -8.70 20.78
N VAL A 246 3.95 -7.67 20.29
CA VAL A 246 3.34 -6.60 21.09
C VAL A 246 1.83 -6.71 20.93
N TRP A 247 1.15 -7.04 22.02
CA TRP A 247 -0.31 -7.23 22.03
C TRP A 247 -0.96 -5.93 22.51
N LEU A 248 -1.81 -5.33 21.67
CA LEU A 248 -2.46 -4.07 21.96
C LEU A 248 -3.97 -4.17 21.83
N ASP A 249 -4.65 -3.52 22.75
CA ASP A 249 -6.08 -3.27 22.61
C ASP A 249 -6.30 -2.25 21.49
N ALA A 250 -7.20 -2.55 20.55
CA ALA A 250 -7.49 -1.65 19.44
C ALA A 250 -8.04 -0.28 19.86
N ALA A 251 -8.58 -0.15 21.07
CA ALA A 251 -8.97 1.15 21.62
C ALA A 251 -7.77 2.09 21.88
N ARG A 252 -6.55 1.56 22.01
CA ARG A 252 -5.34 2.32 22.41
C ARG A 252 -4.48 2.77 21.22
N GLN A 253 -5.05 3.63 20.39
CA GLN A 253 -4.41 4.12 19.14
C GLN A 253 -3.03 4.79 19.31
N PRO A 254 -2.76 5.60 20.34
CA PRO A 254 -1.44 6.24 20.50
C PRO A 254 -0.33 5.21 20.73
N GLU A 255 -0.63 4.15 21.48
CA GLU A 255 0.29 3.05 21.78
C GLU A 255 0.59 2.21 20.52
N LEU A 256 -0.40 2.08 19.62
CA LEU A 256 -0.23 1.38 18.34
C LEU A 256 0.82 2.06 17.45
N LEU A 257 0.70 3.38 17.25
CA LEU A 257 1.67 4.12 16.46
C LEU A 257 3.05 4.05 17.13
N ALA A 258 3.12 4.25 18.44
CA ALA A 258 4.38 4.12 19.16
C ALA A 258 5.01 2.73 18.92
N ALA A 259 4.23 1.64 19.05
CA ALA A 259 4.71 0.27 18.87
C ALA A 259 5.19 -0.04 17.45
N LEU A 260 4.55 0.50 16.42
CA LEU A 260 4.94 0.32 15.01
C LEU A 260 6.18 1.13 14.63
N PHE A 261 6.33 2.33 15.20
CA PHE A 261 7.37 3.29 14.82
C PHE A 261 8.56 3.37 15.81
N VAL A 262 8.67 2.47 16.80
CA VAL A 262 9.82 2.49 17.73
C VAL A 262 11.14 2.38 16.96
N ALA A 263 12.05 3.29 17.29
CA ALA A 263 13.33 3.65 16.68
C ALA A 263 14.40 2.54 16.51
N GLY A 264 14.05 1.25 16.49
CA GLY A 264 15.00 0.13 16.37
C GLY A 264 15.26 -0.37 14.95
N VAL A 265 14.43 -0.01 13.97
CA VAL A 265 14.56 -0.52 12.58
C VAL A 265 15.52 0.35 11.73
N ALA A 266 15.77 1.60 12.14
CA ALA A 266 16.69 2.50 11.42
C ALA A 266 18.16 2.31 11.80
N ASP A 267 18.48 1.96 13.05
CA ASP A 267 19.86 1.90 13.55
C ASP A 267 20.59 0.59 13.23
N THR A 268 19.88 -0.49 12.93
CA THR A 268 20.50 -1.78 12.60
C THR A 268 21.05 -1.84 11.17
N ALA A 269 20.67 -0.91 10.29
CA ALA A 269 21.19 -0.81 8.93
C ALA A 269 22.47 0.04 8.81
N ALA A 270 22.89 0.73 9.88
CA ALA A 270 24.09 1.57 9.87
C ALA A 270 25.37 0.80 10.28
N HIS A 271 25.25 -0.43 10.77
CA HIS A 271 26.37 -1.22 11.33
C HIS A 271 26.47 -2.66 10.79
N GLY A 272 26.02 -2.90 9.55
CA GLY A 272 26.15 -4.20 8.87
C GLY A 272 26.86 -4.09 7.53
#